data_AF-A0A519LWT0-F1
#
_entry.id   AF-A0A519LWT0-F1
#
_cell.length_a   1.000
_cell.length_b   1.000
_cell.length_c   1.000
_cell.angle_alpha   90.00
_cell.angle_beta   90.00
_cell.angle_gamma   90.00
#
_symmetry.space_group_name_H-M   'P 1'
#
loop_
_entity.id
_entity.type
_entity.pdbx_description
1 polymer ?
#
loop_
_entity_poly.entity_id
_entity_poly.type
_entity_poly.pdbx_seq_one_letter_code
_entity_poly.pdbx_strand_id
1 'polypeptide(L)'
;RRYVNQVASEMPGVKLFFMQSSGGLTDAGTFQGKDAILSGPAGGIVGMARTAGLAGHEKVIGFDMGGTSTDVSHYAGAFEREFETHVAGVRMRAPMMSIHTVAAGGGSVLAYDGSRFRVGPESAGANPGPVSYRRGGPLAVTDANVMVGKVQPRYFPSVFGPAANETLDADAVRARFEDIATQTQRKPEEVAEGFIQIAVQQMANAIKKISVARGYDVTRYTLQCFGGAGGQHACLVADALGMTRVFVHPLAGVLSAYGMGLADQNVIREQAVEMPLATEVLPLIAERLDALGSAAQAELERQQVSANPVQVRHNVHVRYEGTDSALIVPFGDMAAIQSAFEAAYRQRFAFLMVGKGLVVEAVSVEAVIAGDAPAEPRLPLHPHRKHPLRETVKMYSGSEWHDAALVVREDLHPGDVVPGPAIIAEKNTTTVVEPGWSARLTDLDHLVLDRVTARKVQYAAGTTVDPVLLEVFNNLFMNIAEQMGLQLQNTAYSVNIKERLDFSCALFDAAGNLIANAPHMPVHLGSMGESIKTVIRENTGKMHPGDVFMLNDPYHGGTHLPDVTVITPVYVAQGSEPTFYVGSRGHHADIGGTTPGSMPPFSTRIDEEGVQINNVKLVDRGIFLEDK
;
A
#
# COMPACT_ATOMS: atom_id res chain seq x y z
N ARG A 1 -7.28 -29.97 -3.62
CA ARG A 1 -7.69 -31.36 -3.28
C ARG A 1 -6.50 -32.32 -3.18
N ARG A 2 -5.71 -32.57 -4.23
CA ARG A 2 -4.54 -33.48 -4.15
C ARG A 2 -3.57 -33.13 -3.02
N TYR A 3 -3.17 -31.86 -2.93
CA TYR A 3 -2.31 -31.35 -1.85
C TYR A 3 -2.91 -31.58 -0.45
N VAL A 4 -4.17 -31.18 -0.25
CA VAL A 4 -4.89 -31.38 1.01
C VAL A 4 -4.94 -32.86 1.42
N ASN A 5 -5.28 -33.74 0.48
CA ASN A 5 -5.34 -35.19 0.75
C ASN A 5 -3.97 -35.76 1.09
N GLN A 6 -2.90 -35.28 0.44
CA GLN A 6 -1.53 -35.67 0.73
C GLN A 6 -1.12 -35.25 2.15
N VAL A 7 -1.39 -34.01 2.55
CA VAL A 7 -1.09 -33.56 3.93
C VAL A 7 -1.91 -34.36 4.95
N ALA A 8 -3.19 -34.61 4.66
CA ALA A 8 -4.07 -35.40 5.52
C ALA A 8 -3.63 -36.86 5.69
N SER A 9 -3.11 -37.50 4.64
CA SER A 9 -2.61 -38.88 4.76
C SER A 9 -1.35 -39.00 5.61
N GLU A 10 -0.54 -37.94 5.68
CA GLU A 10 0.68 -37.90 6.49
C GLU A 10 0.43 -37.53 7.96
N MET A 11 -0.80 -37.10 8.32
CA MET A 11 -1.16 -36.67 9.68
C MET A 11 -2.43 -37.38 10.21
N PRO A 12 -2.43 -38.72 10.35
CA PRO A 12 -3.60 -39.46 10.79
C PRO A 12 -4.04 -39.07 12.21
N GLY A 13 -5.34 -38.81 12.39
CA GLY A 13 -5.92 -38.45 13.68
C GLY A 13 -5.79 -36.97 14.06
N VAL A 14 -5.16 -36.15 13.23
CA VAL A 14 -5.05 -34.69 13.43
C VAL A 14 -6.14 -33.98 12.63
N LYS A 15 -6.88 -33.08 13.28
CA LYS A 15 -7.86 -32.22 12.59
C LYS A 15 -7.10 -31.13 11.84
N LEU A 16 -7.21 -31.11 10.51
CA LEU A 16 -6.45 -30.20 9.65
C LEU A 16 -7.29 -29.01 9.22
N PHE A 17 -6.71 -27.83 9.40
CA PHE A 17 -7.27 -26.55 8.97
C PHE A 17 -6.33 -25.85 7.99
N PHE A 18 -6.92 -25.14 7.05
CA PHE A 18 -6.20 -24.34 6.06
C PHE A 18 -6.60 -22.87 6.19
N MET A 19 -5.60 -21.99 6.05
CA MET A 19 -5.81 -20.56 5.95
C MET A 19 -6.54 -20.22 4.66
N GLN A 20 -7.61 -19.43 4.77
CA GLN A 20 -8.33 -18.87 3.64
C GLN A 20 -7.79 -17.49 3.27
N SER A 21 -7.99 -17.10 2.01
CA SER A 21 -7.75 -15.73 1.52
C SER A 21 -8.47 -14.65 2.34
N SER A 22 -9.58 -14.99 2.99
CA SER A 22 -10.39 -14.12 3.85
C SER A 22 -9.77 -13.81 5.22
N GLY A 23 -8.70 -14.53 5.59
CA GLY A 23 -8.02 -14.46 6.89
C GLY A 23 -8.53 -15.42 7.96
N GLY A 24 -9.53 -16.24 7.63
CA GLY A 24 -10.05 -17.27 8.54
C GLY A 24 -9.48 -18.66 8.27
N LEU A 25 -9.62 -19.56 9.25
CA LEU A 25 -9.32 -20.99 9.09
C LEU A 25 -10.58 -21.78 8.68
N THR A 26 -10.39 -22.80 7.84
CA THR A 26 -11.46 -23.77 7.49
C THR A 26 -10.96 -25.20 7.46
N ASP A 27 -11.87 -26.14 7.67
CA ASP A 27 -11.58 -27.57 7.62
C ASP A 27 -11.05 -28.01 6.24
N ALA A 28 -10.11 -28.96 6.24
CA ALA A 28 -9.53 -29.55 5.03
C ALA A 28 -10.59 -30.08 4.03
N GLY A 29 -11.71 -30.59 4.53
CA GLY A 29 -12.82 -31.12 3.73
C GLY A 29 -13.58 -30.04 2.96
N THR A 30 -13.65 -28.81 3.48
CA THR A 30 -14.38 -27.69 2.87
C THR A 30 -13.48 -26.76 2.04
N PHE A 31 -12.15 -26.82 2.23
CA PHE A 31 -11.19 -25.98 1.53
C PHE A 31 -11.18 -26.18 0.00
N GLN A 32 -11.36 -25.10 -0.77
CA GLN A 32 -11.34 -25.10 -2.22
C GLN A 32 -10.18 -24.29 -2.78
N GLY A 33 -9.84 -24.50 -4.05
CA GLY A 33 -8.70 -23.80 -4.69
C GLY A 33 -8.83 -22.28 -4.69
N LYS A 34 -10.06 -21.76 -4.82
CA LYS A 34 -10.35 -20.32 -4.75
C LYS A 34 -10.01 -19.71 -3.38
N ASP A 35 -10.03 -20.50 -2.32
CA ASP A 35 -9.77 -20.04 -0.94
C ASP A 35 -8.27 -20.01 -0.61
N ALA A 36 -7.43 -20.59 -1.48
CA ALA A 36 -5.99 -20.72 -1.25
C ALA A 36 -5.18 -19.52 -1.77
N ILE A 37 -5.79 -18.65 -2.57
CA ILE A 37 -5.11 -17.58 -3.28
C ILE A 37 -4.67 -16.52 -2.27
N LEU A 38 -3.38 -16.22 -2.20
CA LEU A 38 -2.81 -15.30 -1.20
C LEU A 38 -3.10 -15.71 0.27
N SER A 39 -3.37 -16.99 0.53
CA SER A 39 -3.58 -17.51 1.89
C SER A 39 -2.35 -17.38 2.80
N GLY A 40 -1.14 -17.43 2.24
CA GLY A 40 0.11 -17.19 2.98
C GLY A 40 0.20 -15.76 3.55
N PRO A 41 0.19 -14.73 2.69
CA PRO A 41 0.14 -13.34 3.11
C PRO A 41 -1.05 -13.02 4.02
N ALA A 42 -2.19 -13.70 3.82
CA ALA A 42 -3.34 -13.57 4.70
C ALA A 42 -3.00 -13.95 6.16
N GLY A 43 -2.28 -15.06 6.37
CA GLY A 43 -1.75 -15.40 7.70
C GLY A 43 -0.82 -14.32 8.26
N GLY A 44 -0.02 -13.68 7.40
CA GLY A 44 0.82 -12.53 7.74
C GLY A 44 0.02 -11.34 8.28
N ILE A 45 -1.07 -10.97 7.62
CA ILE A 45 -1.96 -9.88 8.06
C ILE A 45 -2.61 -10.19 9.41
N VAL A 46 -3.05 -11.44 9.62
CA VAL A 46 -3.59 -11.86 10.91
C VAL A 46 -2.52 -11.75 11.99
N GLY A 47 -1.33 -12.30 11.73
CA GLY A 47 -0.19 -12.24 12.64
C GLY A 47 0.18 -10.81 12.99
N MET A 48 0.22 -9.93 11.99
CA MET A 48 0.40 -8.49 12.16
C MET A 48 -0.66 -7.91 13.11
N ALA A 49 -1.93 -7.93 12.72
CA ALA A 49 -3.00 -7.28 13.46
C ALA A 49 -3.11 -7.76 14.91
N ARG A 50 -2.96 -9.08 15.14
CA ARG A 50 -3.09 -9.68 16.47
C ARG A 50 -1.91 -9.35 17.37
N THR A 51 -0.67 -9.44 16.87
CA THR A 51 0.52 -9.11 17.67
C THR A 51 0.67 -7.63 17.95
N ALA A 52 0.32 -6.76 16.99
CA ALA A 52 0.22 -5.33 17.22
C ALA A 52 -0.83 -4.99 18.27
N GLY A 53 -2.01 -5.60 18.21
CA GLY A 53 -3.07 -5.41 19.21
C GLY A 53 -2.61 -5.79 20.62
N LEU A 54 -1.91 -6.93 20.77
CA LEU A 54 -1.31 -7.34 22.05
C LEU A 54 -0.27 -6.32 22.59
N ALA A 55 0.48 -5.69 21.69
CA ALA A 55 1.45 -4.64 22.01
C ALA A 55 0.82 -3.24 22.22
N GLY A 56 -0.50 -3.10 22.09
CA GLY A 56 -1.21 -1.82 22.23
C GLY A 56 -1.15 -0.92 20.99
N HIS A 57 -0.88 -1.49 19.82
CA HIS A 57 -0.89 -0.79 18.53
C HIS A 57 -2.19 -1.10 17.77
N GLU A 58 -3.16 -0.17 17.81
CA GLU A 58 -4.48 -0.37 17.19
C GLU A 58 -4.52 -0.06 15.68
N LYS A 59 -3.56 0.75 15.21
CA LYS A 59 -3.46 1.23 13.83
C LYS A 59 -2.09 0.91 13.26
N VAL A 60 -2.05 -0.07 12.36
CA VAL A 60 -0.80 -0.57 11.78
C VAL A 60 -0.85 -0.66 10.27
N ILE A 61 0.31 -0.41 9.66
CA ILE A 61 0.59 -0.73 8.26
C ILE A 61 1.50 -1.95 8.25
N GLY A 62 1.10 -3.00 7.56
CA GLY A 62 1.89 -4.20 7.37
C GLY A 62 2.92 -4.03 6.29
N PHE A 63 4.13 -4.48 6.60
CA PHE A 63 5.26 -4.51 5.69
C PHE A 63 5.93 -5.88 5.78
N ASP A 64 5.48 -6.82 4.94
CA ASP A 64 6.06 -8.16 4.80
C ASP A 64 7.02 -8.17 3.63
N MET A 65 8.33 -8.19 3.89
CA MET A 65 9.31 -8.26 2.82
C MET A 65 10.06 -9.59 2.85
N GLY A 66 9.87 -10.36 1.78
CA GLY A 66 10.57 -11.62 1.53
C GLY A 66 11.70 -11.49 0.52
N GLY A 67 12.08 -12.62 -0.07
CA GLY A 67 13.12 -12.68 -1.10
C GLY A 67 12.65 -12.25 -2.50
N THR A 68 11.35 -12.23 -2.78
CA THR A 68 10.84 -11.97 -4.15
C THR A 68 9.97 -10.73 -4.23
N SER A 69 9.17 -10.50 -3.21
CA SER A 69 8.18 -9.43 -3.17
C SER A 69 8.05 -8.84 -1.77
N THR A 70 7.33 -7.73 -1.72
CA THR A 70 6.80 -7.14 -0.48
C THR A 70 5.29 -7.14 -0.54
N ASP A 71 4.65 -7.65 0.50
CA ASP A 71 3.21 -7.55 0.70
C ASP A 71 2.90 -6.43 1.71
N VAL A 72 2.05 -5.49 1.31
CA VAL A 72 1.61 -4.38 2.15
C VAL A 72 0.13 -4.47 2.46
N SER A 73 -0.23 -4.13 3.69
CA SER A 73 -1.60 -4.22 4.19
C SER A 73 -1.90 -3.12 5.21
N HIS A 74 -3.18 -2.91 5.49
CA HIS A 74 -3.66 -1.94 6.47
C HIS A 74 -4.55 -2.63 7.51
N TYR A 75 -4.40 -2.21 8.76
CA TYR A 75 -5.29 -2.61 9.84
C TYR A 75 -5.54 -1.44 10.79
N ALA A 76 -6.82 -1.15 11.06
CA ALA A 76 -7.27 -0.14 12.00
C ALA A 76 -8.52 -0.64 12.74
N GLY A 77 -8.36 -1.67 13.58
CA GLY A 77 -9.45 -2.31 14.34
C GLY A 77 -10.23 -3.38 13.58
N ALA A 78 -10.27 -3.32 12.25
CA ALA A 78 -10.89 -4.33 11.39
C ALA A 78 -10.00 -4.72 10.21
N PHE A 79 -10.14 -5.96 9.72
CA PHE A 79 -9.47 -6.43 8.52
C PHE A 79 -10.15 -5.84 7.28
N GLU A 80 -9.36 -5.24 6.40
CA GLU A 80 -9.85 -4.80 5.10
C GLU A 80 -9.98 -5.98 4.15
N ARG A 81 -11.11 -6.05 3.43
CA ARG A 81 -11.40 -7.13 2.48
C ARG A 81 -11.86 -6.58 1.14
N GLU A 82 -11.51 -7.29 0.08
CA GLU A 82 -11.92 -7.06 -1.29
C GLU A 82 -12.68 -8.29 -1.79
N PHE A 83 -13.85 -8.06 -2.41
CA PHE A 83 -14.69 -9.13 -2.94
C PHE A 83 -14.45 -9.39 -4.42
N GLU A 84 -13.90 -8.39 -5.11
CA GLU A 84 -13.59 -8.47 -6.52
C GLU A 84 -12.15 -8.02 -6.74
N THR A 85 -11.34 -8.91 -7.30
CA THR A 85 -9.91 -8.66 -7.51
C THR A 85 -9.47 -9.22 -8.86
N HIS A 86 -8.36 -8.69 -9.38
CA HIS A 86 -7.68 -9.28 -10.52
C HIS A 86 -6.39 -9.96 -10.05
N VAL A 87 -6.33 -11.29 -10.14
CA VAL A 87 -5.14 -12.07 -9.80
C VAL A 87 -4.58 -12.67 -11.08
N ALA A 88 -3.33 -12.35 -11.41
CA ALA A 88 -2.66 -12.79 -12.64
C ALA A 88 -3.49 -12.55 -13.91
N GLY A 89 -4.20 -11.41 -13.98
CA GLY A 89 -5.05 -11.03 -15.12
C GLY A 89 -6.45 -11.66 -15.13
N VAL A 90 -6.81 -12.48 -14.13
CA VAL A 90 -8.14 -13.11 -14.02
C VAL A 90 -8.98 -12.40 -12.96
N ARG A 91 -10.18 -11.96 -13.35
CA ARG A 91 -11.18 -11.38 -12.44
C ARG A 91 -11.79 -12.47 -11.57
N MET A 92 -11.70 -12.30 -10.25
CA MET A 92 -12.20 -13.25 -9.26
C MET A 92 -13.21 -12.59 -8.34
N ARG A 93 -14.29 -13.32 -8.01
CA ARG A 93 -15.30 -12.93 -7.02
C ARG A 93 -15.26 -13.86 -5.82
N ALA A 94 -14.40 -13.55 -4.87
CA ALA A 94 -14.26 -14.26 -3.61
C ALA A 94 -13.78 -13.27 -2.54
N PRO A 95 -14.26 -13.36 -1.29
CA PRO A 95 -13.78 -12.49 -0.21
C PRO A 95 -12.31 -12.78 0.09
N MET A 96 -11.47 -11.76 -0.04
CA MET A 96 -10.04 -11.85 0.25
C MET A 96 -9.59 -10.64 1.06
N MET A 97 -8.56 -10.79 1.89
CA MET A 97 -7.96 -9.64 2.54
C MET A 97 -7.29 -8.73 1.52
N SER A 98 -7.43 -7.42 1.73
CA SER A 98 -6.79 -6.42 0.88
C SER A 98 -5.28 -6.48 1.09
N ILE A 99 -4.60 -7.10 0.14
CA ILE A 99 -3.15 -7.25 0.09
C ILE A 99 -2.68 -6.61 -1.21
N HIS A 100 -1.72 -5.71 -1.12
CA HIS A 100 -1.05 -5.18 -2.29
C HIS A 100 0.38 -5.71 -2.33
N THR A 101 0.68 -6.52 -3.34
CA THR A 101 2.01 -7.08 -3.56
C THR A 101 2.82 -6.19 -4.50
N VAL A 102 4.10 -5.99 -4.18
CA VAL A 102 5.06 -5.21 -4.96
C VAL A 102 6.21 -6.11 -5.34
N ALA A 103 6.70 -5.97 -6.58
CA ALA A 103 7.90 -6.66 -7.08
C ALA A 103 9.22 -6.06 -6.52
N ALA A 104 9.24 -5.78 -5.23
CA ALA A 104 10.40 -5.30 -4.47
C ALA A 104 10.62 -6.26 -3.30
N GLY A 105 11.65 -7.09 -3.37
CA GLY A 105 12.05 -8.02 -2.31
C GLY A 105 13.58 -8.10 -2.23
N GLY A 106 14.11 -8.91 -1.31
CA GLY A 106 15.55 -9.07 -1.13
C GLY A 106 16.28 -9.58 -2.39
N GLY A 107 15.59 -10.28 -3.27
CA GLY A 107 16.09 -10.81 -4.53
C GLY A 107 15.76 -9.96 -5.75
N SER A 108 15.13 -8.78 -5.61
CA SER A 108 14.86 -7.91 -6.77
C SER A 108 16.17 -7.52 -7.44
N VAL A 109 16.23 -7.73 -8.76
CA VAL A 109 17.47 -7.59 -9.55
C VAL A 109 17.85 -6.11 -9.69
N LEU A 110 19.15 -5.82 -9.57
CA LEU A 110 19.73 -4.50 -9.71
C LEU A 110 20.38 -4.35 -11.08
N ALA A 111 20.04 -3.30 -11.81
CA ALA A 111 20.59 -3.02 -13.14
C ALA A 111 20.91 -1.55 -13.35
N TYR A 112 21.90 -1.27 -14.19
CA TYR A 112 22.23 0.06 -14.70
C TYR A 112 22.25 0.01 -16.23
N ASP A 113 21.50 0.90 -16.88
CA ASP A 113 21.34 0.91 -18.35
C ASP A 113 22.24 1.91 -19.08
N GLY A 114 23.20 2.51 -18.37
CA GLY A 114 24.05 3.60 -18.88
C GLY A 114 23.50 5.00 -18.58
N SER A 115 22.26 5.10 -18.09
CA SER A 115 21.64 6.38 -17.73
C SER A 115 20.93 6.37 -16.37
N ARG A 116 20.28 5.26 -15.99
CA ARG A 116 19.46 5.15 -14.78
C ARG A 116 19.72 3.83 -14.06
N PHE A 117 19.54 3.87 -12.74
CA PHE A 117 19.49 2.69 -11.89
C PHE A 117 18.07 2.11 -11.88
N ARG A 118 17.94 0.79 -11.90
CA ARG A 118 16.67 0.07 -11.83
C ARG A 118 16.72 -1.04 -10.80
N VAL A 119 15.61 -1.23 -10.09
CA VAL A 119 15.39 -2.32 -9.14
C VAL A 119 14.13 -3.08 -9.54
N GLY A 120 14.26 -4.39 -9.76
CA GLY A 120 13.16 -5.23 -10.23
C GLY A 120 12.68 -4.86 -11.65
N PRO A 121 11.50 -5.36 -12.07
CA PRO A 121 10.59 -6.24 -11.33
C PRO A 121 11.06 -7.70 -11.26
N GLU A 122 12.09 -8.06 -12.03
CA GLU A 122 12.67 -9.40 -12.02
C GLU A 122 13.29 -9.72 -10.65
N SER A 123 13.22 -10.99 -10.26
CA SER A 123 13.77 -11.48 -9.01
C SER A 123 14.75 -12.62 -9.27
N ALA A 124 15.88 -12.59 -8.57
CA ALA A 124 16.85 -13.68 -8.52
C ALA A 124 16.32 -14.92 -7.78
N GLY A 125 15.23 -14.78 -7.02
CA GLY A 125 14.65 -15.83 -6.19
C GLY A 125 15.65 -16.38 -5.15
N ALA A 126 15.52 -17.67 -4.83
CA ALA A 126 16.50 -18.40 -4.00
C ALA A 126 17.47 -19.27 -4.83
N ASN A 127 17.18 -19.48 -6.12
CA ASN A 127 18.01 -20.24 -7.04
C ASN A 127 17.86 -19.65 -8.47
N PRO A 128 18.93 -19.09 -9.07
CA PRO A 128 20.29 -19.00 -8.54
C PRO A 128 20.40 -18.11 -7.30
N GLY A 129 19.47 -17.17 -7.09
CA GLY A 129 19.54 -16.21 -5.98
C GLY A 129 20.53 -15.07 -6.22
N PRO A 130 20.69 -14.15 -5.26
CA PRO A 130 21.65 -13.05 -5.33
C PRO A 130 23.10 -13.52 -5.58
N VAL A 131 23.99 -12.61 -6.01
CA VAL A 131 25.42 -12.91 -6.22
C VAL A 131 26.04 -13.54 -4.98
N SER A 132 25.71 -13.00 -3.81
CA SER A 132 26.20 -13.47 -2.52
C SER A 132 25.83 -14.93 -2.19
N TYR A 133 24.88 -15.55 -2.89
CA TYR A 133 24.45 -16.93 -2.65
C TYR A 133 25.39 -17.98 -3.28
N ARG A 134 26.43 -17.56 -4.01
CA ARG A 134 27.47 -18.42 -4.60
C ARG A 134 26.94 -19.39 -5.68
N ARG A 135 25.92 -18.98 -6.43
CA ARG A 135 25.26 -19.79 -7.48
C ARG A 135 25.21 -19.13 -8.85
N GLY A 136 25.96 -18.05 -9.04
CA GLY A 136 26.09 -17.36 -10.34
C GLY A 136 24.86 -16.52 -10.73
N GLY A 137 24.04 -16.09 -9.77
CA GLY A 137 22.92 -15.20 -10.05
C GLY A 137 23.32 -13.73 -10.20
N PRO A 138 22.35 -12.83 -10.45
CA PRO A 138 22.57 -11.41 -10.66
C PRO A 138 22.71 -10.64 -9.34
N LEU A 139 23.14 -9.37 -9.43
CA LEU A 139 23.06 -8.44 -8.28
C LEU A 139 21.60 -8.26 -7.87
N ALA A 140 21.34 -8.32 -6.58
CA ALA A 140 20.01 -8.13 -5.98
C ALA A 140 20.07 -7.21 -4.74
N VAL A 141 18.90 -6.78 -4.25
CA VAL A 141 18.78 -5.89 -3.06
C VAL A 141 19.54 -6.43 -1.84
N THR A 142 19.54 -7.75 -1.63
CA THR A 142 20.33 -8.41 -0.56
C THR A 142 21.83 -8.15 -0.72
N ASP A 143 22.35 -8.19 -1.96
CA ASP A 143 23.75 -7.89 -2.24
C ASP A 143 24.06 -6.41 -1.94
N ALA A 144 23.14 -5.49 -2.23
CA ALA A 144 23.31 -4.09 -1.84
C ALA A 144 23.44 -3.95 -0.31
N ASN A 145 22.57 -4.64 0.47
CA ASN A 145 22.66 -4.64 1.94
C ASN A 145 23.96 -5.28 2.46
N VAL A 146 24.50 -6.30 1.79
CA VAL A 146 25.82 -6.86 2.09
C VAL A 146 26.93 -5.84 1.80
N MET A 147 26.87 -5.17 0.65
CA MET A 147 27.86 -4.17 0.23
C MET A 147 27.95 -2.99 1.20
N VAL A 148 26.81 -2.47 1.67
CA VAL A 148 26.76 -1.37 2.64
C VAL A 148 26.91 -1.83 4.10
N GLY A 149 27.11 -3.13 4.35
CA GLY A 149 27.32 -3.67 5.70
C GLY A 149 26.08 -3.69 6.59
N LYS A 150 24.87 -3.52 6.03
CA LYS A 150 23.59 -3.71 6.77
C LYS A 150 23.31 -5.19 7.05
N VAL A 151 23.78 -6.08 6.17
CA VAL A 151 23.80 -7.53 6.38
C VAL A 151 25.25 -7.99 6.54
N GLN A 152 25.54 -8.62 7.68
CA GLN A 152 26.88 -9.13 8.01
C GLN A 152 26.95 -10.64 7.71
N PRO A 153 27.72 -11.11 6.70
CA PRO A 153 27.76 -12.52 6.29
C PRO A 153 28.03 -13.51 7.43
N ARG A 154 28.84 -13.13 8.42
CA ARG A 154 29.18 -13.95 9.59
C ARG A 154 28.00 -14.25 10.53
N TYR A 155 26.97 -13.42 10.47
CA TYR A 155 25.77 -13.50 11.32
C TYR A 155 24.53 -13.87 10.52
N PHE A 156 24.72 -14.29 9.26
CA PHE A 156 23.69 -14.85 8.41
C PHE A 156 23.83 -16.37 8.37
N PRO A 157 22.74 -17.16 8.24
CA PRO A 157 22.84 -18.61 8.11
C PRO A 157 23.81 -19.08 7.02
N SER A 158 24.69 -20.01 7.37
CA SER A 158 25.64 -20.65 6.43
C SER A 158 24.95 -21.75 5.63
N VAL A 159 24.09 -21.37 4.69
CA VAL A 159 23.29 -22.30 3.85
C VAL A 159 23.54 -22.13 2.35
N PHE A 160 24.63 -21.46 2.00
CA PHE A 160 24.95 -21.09 0.62
C PHE A 160 26.04 -21.97 0.01
N GLY A 161 26.30 -21.72 -1.28
CA GLY A 161 27.26 -22.51 -2.06
C GLY A 161 26.73 -23.87 -2.48
N PRO A 162 27.56 -24.64 -3.22
CA PRO A 162 27.18 -25.94 -3.77
C PRO A 162 26.86 -26.98 -2.70
N ALA A 163 27.51 -26.90 -1.53
CA ALA A 163 27.33 -27.81 -0.41
C ALA A 163 26.34 -27.30 0.66
N ALA A 164 25.73 -26.13 0.46
CA ALA A 164 24.76 -25.50 1.37
C ALA A 164 25.26 -25.34 2.81
N ASN A 165 26.54 -24.96 2.97
CA ASN A 165 27.21 -24.82 4.26
C ASN A 165 28.13 -23.58 4.35
N GLU A 166 28.09 -22.69 3.35
CA GLU A 166 28.93 -21.49 3.27
C GLU A 166 28.16 -20.22 3.64
N THR A 167 28.86 -19.19 4.09
CA THR A 167 28.30 -17.85 4.32
C THR A 167 28.09 -17.10 3.00
N LEU A 168 27.37 -15.98 3.07
CA LEU A 168 27.27 -15.03 1.96
C LEU A 168 28.66 -14.60 1.44
N ASP A 169 28.78 -14.42 0.12
CA ASP A 169 30.02 -13.99 -0.54
C ASP A 169 30.09 -12.46 -0.69
N ALA A 170 30.70 -11.79 0.28
CA ALA A 170 30.87 -10.33 0.23
C ALA A 170 31.89 -9.87 -0.81
N ASP A 171 32.89 -10.69 -1.14
CA ASP A 171 33.93 -10.31 -2.10
C ASP A 171 33.37 -10.36 -3.53
N ALA A 172 32.57 -11.38 -3.85
CA ALA A 172 31.86 -11.45 -5.12
C ALA A 172 30.89 -10.25 -5.30
N VAL A 173 30.20 -9.85 -4.23
CA VAL A 173 29.33 -8.66 -4.24
C VAL A 173 30.13 -7.39 -4.50
N ARG A 174 31.26 -7.20 -3.79
CA ARG A 174 32.12 -6.02 -3.94
C ARG A 174 32.61 -5.86 -5.37
N ALA A 175 33.13 -6.93 -5.98
CA ALA A 175 33.62 -6.90 -7.36
C ALA A 175 32.52 -6.44 -8.34
N ARG A 176 31.28 -6.91 -8.16
CA ARG A 176 30.15 -6.52 -9.02
C ARG A 176 29.74 -5.06 -8.85
N PHE A 177 29.81 -4.51 -7.64
CA PHE A 177 29.54 -3.08 -7.43
C PHE A 177 30.68 -2.19 -7.92
N GLU A 178 31.93 -2.66 -7.89
CA GLU A 178 33.08 -1.97 -8.49
C GLU A 178 32.95 -1.80 -10.01
N ASP A 179 32.39 -2.81 -10.70
CA ASP A 179 32.09 -2.73 -12.14
C ASP A 179 31.09 -1.60 -12.47
N ILE A 180 30.03 -1.44 -11.66
CA ILE A 180 29.02 -0.40 -11.86
C ILE A 180 29.55 0.98 -11.41
N ALA A 181 30.31 1.02 -10.31
CA ALA A 181 30.96 2.21 -9.79
C ALA A 181 31.88 2.85 -10.84
N THR A 182 32.65 2.02 -11.57
CA THR A 182 33.51 2.47 -12.67
C THR A 182 32.71 3.15 -13.79
N GLN A 183 31.55 2.60 -14.15
CA GLN A 183 30.68 3.15 -15.21
C GLN A 183 30.00 4.46 -14.80
N THR A 184 29.75 4.65 -13.51
CA THR A 184 28.98 5.79 -12.97
C THR A 184 29.87 6.88 -12.35
N GLN A 185 31.18 6.63 -12.24
CA GLN A 185 32.16 7.49 -11.55
C GLN A 185 31.77 7.76 -10.09
N ARG A 186 31.18 6.76 -9.42
CA ARG A 186 30.77 6.80 -8.01
C ARG A 186 31.53 5.76 -7.21
N LYS A 187 31.45 5.82 -5.88
CA LYS A 187 31.97 4.73 -5.03
C LYS A 187 31.02 3.53 -5.03
N PRO A 188 31.53 2.30 -4.89
CA PRO A 188 30.69 1.09 -4.82
C PRO A 188 29.59 1.16 -3.76
N GLU A 189 29.88 1.71 -2.58
CA GLU A 189 28.92 1.87 -1.49
C GLU A 189 27.81 2.91 -1.80
N GLU A 190 28.14 3.97 -2.54
CA GLU A 190 27.18 4.99 -2.99
C GLU A 190 26.21 4.41 -4.03
N VAL A 191 26.72 3.56 -4.92
CA VAL A 191 25.91 2.82 -5.90
C VAL A 191 24.95 1.87 -5.18
N ALA A 192 25.45 1.09 -4.22
CA ALA A 192 24.63 0.16 -3.45
C ALA A 192 23.55 0.89 -2.61
N GLU A 193 23.91 1.99 -1.94
CA GLU A 193 22.95 2.84 -1.22
C GLU A 193 21.87 3.41 -2.17
N GLY A 194 22.26 3.84 -3.38
CA GLY A 194 21.32 4.32 -4.40
C GLY A 194 20.27 3.29 -4.80
N PHE A 195 20.66 2.03 -4.99
CA PHE A 195 19.70 0.94 -5.24
C PHE A 195 18.77 0.69 -4.05
N ILE A 196 19.29 0.74 -2.82
CA ILE A 196 18.46 0.61 -1.60
C ILE A 196 17.43 1.76 -1.54
N GLN A 197 17.83 2.99 -1.86
CA GLN A 197 16.91 4.13 -1.88
C GLN A 197 15.78 3.93 -2.90
N ILE A 198 16.07 3.41 -4.10
CA ILE A 198 15.06 3.12 -5.11
C ILE A 198 14.09 2.03 -4.61
N ALA A 199 14.61 0.94 -4.05
CA ALA A 199 13.78 -0.13 -3.47
C ALA A 199 12.85 0.40 -2.36
N VAL A 200 13.40 1.23 -1.45
CA VAL A 200 12.64 1.87 -0.36
C VAL A 200 11.52 2.74 -0.90
N GLN A 201 11.76 3.54 -1.94
CA GLN A 201 10.72 4.38 -2.54
C GLN A 201 9.63 3.57 -3.23
N GLN A 202 9.98 2.48 -3.93
CA GLN A 202 8.99 1.57 -4.51
C GLN A 202 8.08 0.97 -3.43
N MET A 203 8.65 0.50 -2.31
CA MET A 203 7.88 -0.05 -1.18
C MET A 203 7.02 1.01 -0.49
N ALA A 204 7.56 2.22 -0.24
CA ALA A 204 6.81 3.32 0.34
C ALA A 204 5.65 3.78 -0.56
N ASN A 205 5.85 3.82 -1.87
CA ASN A 205 4.79 4.19 -2.82
C ASN A 205 3.64 3.19 -2.84
N ALA A 206 3.93 1.89 -2.66
CA ALA A 206 2.88 0.88 -2.54
C ALA A 206 2.07 1.04 -1.26
N ILE A 207 2.73 1.34 -0.13
CA ILE A 207 2.05 1.66 1.12
C ILE A 207 1.17 2.90 0.95
N LYS A 208 1.67 3.95 0.27
CA LYS A 208 0.86 5.14 -0.06
C LYS A 208 -0.35 4.78 -0.90
N LYS A 209 -0.20 3.90 -1.89
CA LYS A 209 -1.31 3.50 -2.77
C LYS A 209 -2.45 2.83 -2.00
N ILE A 210 -2.16 1.94 -1.04
CA ILE A 210 -3.23 1.30 -0.25
C ILE A 210 -3.84 2.22 0.82
N SER A 211 -3.13 3.28 1.21
CA SER A 211 -3.56 4.18 2.28
C SER A 211 -4.23 5.47 1.78
N VAL A 212 -3.59 6.18 0.86
CA VAL A 212 -4.05 7.46 0.29
C VAL A 212 -5.32 7.27 -0.53
N ALA A 213 -5.41 6.21 -1.35
CA ALA A 213 -6.61 5.89 -2.13
C ALA A 213 -7.86 5.64 -1.25
N ARG A 214 -7.66 5.45 0.07
CA ARG A 214 -8.71 5.24 1.07
C ARG A 214 -8.81 6.39 2.10
N GLY A 215 -8.03 7.46 1.92
CA GLY A 215 -8.05 8.65 2.78
C GLY A 215 -7.35 8.49 4.14
N TYR A 216 -6.46 7.51 4.32
CA TYR A 216 -5.75 7.29 5.58
C TYR A 216 -4.49 8.16 5.72
N ASP A 217 -4.35 8.86 6.85
CA ASP A 217 -3.11 9.52 7.27
C ASP A 217 -2.15 8.51 7.94
N VAL A 218 -1.26 7.91 7.16
CA VAL A 218 -0.31 6.88 7.63
C VAL A 218 0.71 7.38 8.65
N THR A 219 0.93 8.69 8.77
CA THR A 219 1.92 9.24 9.72
C THR A 219 1.57 8.96 11.18
N ARG A 220 0.29 8.65 11.44
CA ARG A 220 -0.26 8.30 12.76
C ARG A 220 -0.27 6.79 13.05
N TYR A 221 0.21 5.98 12.11
CA TYR A 221 0.21 4.52 12.21
C TYR A 221 1.57 4.03 12.69
N THR A 222 1.60 2.80 13.20
CA THR A 222 2.85 2.07 13.43
C THR A 222 3.15 1.17 12.24
N LEU A 223 4.39 1.18 11.74
CA LEU A 223 4.80 0.28 10.66
C LEU A 223 5.14 -1.08 11.29
N GLN A 224 4.31 -2.09 11.06
CA GLN A 224 4.62 -3.44 11.51
C GLN A 224 5.42 -4.17 10.44
N CYS A 225 6.67 -4.42 10.76
CA CYS A 225 7.62 -5.02 9.85
C CYS A 225 7.77 -6.52 10.13
N PHE A 226 7.69 -7.32 9.07
CA PHE A 226 7.90 -8.76 9.11
C PHE A 226 8.43 -9.27 7.76
N GLY A 227 8.62 -10.60 7.68
CA GLY A 227 9.38 -11.22 6.60
C GLY A 227 10.89 -11.17 6.86
N GLY A 228 11.64 -12.04 6.17
CA GLY A 228 13.08 -12.22 6.41
C GLY A 228 13.95 -11.01 6.00
N ALA A 229 13.46 -10.17 5.09
CA ALA A 229 14.17 -8.99 4.59
C ALA A 229 13.59 -7.66 5.10
N GLY A 230 12.40 -7.65 5.72
CA GLY A 230 11.73 -6.42 6.13
C GLY A 230 12.55 -5.58 7.11
N GLY A 231 13.13 -6.21 8.14
CA GLY A 231 13.90 -5.51 9.17
C GLY A 231 15.09 -4.72 8.63
N GLN A 232 15.58 -5.08 7.44
CA GLN A 232 16.72 -4.44 6.78
C GLN A 232 16.37 -3.06 6.21
N HIS A 233 15.09 -2.80 5.95
CA HIS A 233 14.61 -1.58 5.28
C HIS A 233 13.58 -0.79 6.10
N ALA A 234 13.11 -1.34 7.22
CA ALA A 234 11.95 -0.82 7.96
C ALA A 234 12.09 0.65 8.37
N CYS A 235 13.24 1.06 8.93
CA CYS A 235 13.48 2.47 9.31
C CYS A 235 13.46 3.40 8.10
N LEU A 236 14.07 3.01 6.97
CA LEU A 236 14.10 3.83 5.76
C LEU A 236 12.72 3.95 5.12
N VAL A 237 11.94 2.87 5.12
CA VAL A 237 10.54 2.88 4.65
C VAL A 237 9.67 3.74 5.56
N ALA A 238 9.80 3.60 6.88
CA ALA A 238 9.09 4.45 7.84
C ALA A 238 9.45 5.93 7.67
N ASP A 239 10.73 6.23 7.49
CA ASP A 239 11.19 7.57 7.11
C ASP A 239 10.51 7.99 5.79
N ALA A 240 10.59 7.24 4.69
CA ALA A 240 9.96 7.63 3.42
C ALA A 240 8.44 7.92 3.51
N LEU A 241 7.75 7.32 4.49
CA LEU A 241 6.33 7.51 4.79
C LEU A 241 6.04 8.61 5.83
N GLY A 242 7.06 9.16 6.49
CA GLY A 242 6.88 10.12 7.59
C GLY A 242 6.37 9.47 8.88
N MET A 243 6.50 8.15 9.01
CA MET A 243 6.14 7.40 10.21
C MET A 243 7.29 7.47 11.22
N THR A 244 6.95 7.50 12.51
CA THR A 244 7.93 7.68 13.60
C THR A 244 8.17 6.41 14.42
N ARG A 245 7.42 5.34 14.13
CA ARG A 245 7.48 4.09 14.88
C ARG A 245 7.42 2.86 13.97
N VAL A 246 8.30 1.91 14.24
CA VAL A 246 8.29 0.56 13.67
C VAL A 246 8.12 -0.46 14.79
N PHE A 247 7.31 -1.48 14.54
CA PHE A 247 7.11 -2.62 15.43
C PHE A 247 7.61 -3.90 14.75
N VAL A 248 8.44 -4.67 15.45
CA VAL A 248 9.00 -5.94 14.96
C VAL A 248 8.78 -7.01 16.02
N HIS A 249 7.97 -8.00 15.68
CA HIS A 249 7.70 -9.17 16.53
C HIS A 249 8.93 -10.11 16.54
N PRO A 250 9.26 -10.83 17.63
CA PRO A 250 10.40 -11.77 17.69
C PRO A 250 10.34 -12.89 16.65
N LEU A 251 9.13 -13.22 16.18
CA LEU A 251 8.91 -14.17 15.09
C LEU A 251 8.69 -13.49 13.73
N ALA A 252 9.15 -12.24 13.53
CA ALA A 252 8.95 -11.47 12.31
C ALA A 252 9.30 -12.23 11.02
N GLY A 253 10.42 -12.97 11.00
CA GLY A 253 10.82 -13.77 9.83
C GLY A 253 9.88 -14.92 9.47
N VAL A 254 9.00 -15.33 10.39
CA VAL A 254 8.01 -16.42 10.22
C VAL A 254 6.60 -15.99 10.67
N LEU A 255 6.32 -14.69 10.67
CA LEU A 255 5.11 -14.13 11.28
C LEU A 255 3.84 -14.65 10.61
N SER A 256 3.88 -14.94 9.31
CA SER A 256 2.75 -15.50 8.58
C SER A 256 2.33 -16.87 9.10
N ALA A 257 3.30 -17.73 9.45
CA ALA A 257 3.01 -19.02 10.07
C ALA A 257 2.48 -18.86 11.50
N TYR A 258 3.04 -17.93 12.28
CA TYR A 258 2.53 -17.61 13.61
C TYR A 258 1.09 -17.07 13.56
N GLY A 259 0.82 -16.16 12.62
CA GLY A 259 -0.50 -15.58 12.40
C GLY A 259 -1.55 -16.58 11.94
N MET A 260 -1.17 -17.64 11.22
CA MET A 260 -2.08 -18.78 10.97
C MET A 260 -2.54 -19.45 12.26
N GLY A 261 -1.66 -19.55 13.27
CA GLY A 261 -2.02 -20.07 14.59
C GLY A 261 -2.87 -19.11 15.44
N LEU A 262 -2.81 -17.80 15.15
CA LEU A 262 -3.61 -16.77 15.82
C LEU A 262 -4.97 -16.50 15.15
N ALA A 263 -5.23 -17.16 14.03
CA ALA A 263 -6.39 -16.86 13.20
C ALA A 263 -7.70 -17.36 13.83
N ASP A 264 -8.73 -16.54 13.67
CA ASP A 264 -10.08 -16.92 14.03
C ASP A 264 -10.65 -17.90 13.00
N GLN A 265 -11.62 -18.70 13.42
CA GLN A 265 -12.48 -19.39 12.47
C GLN A 265 -13.62 -18.45 12.12
N ASN A 266 -13.88 -18.24 10.83
CA ASN A 266 -14.99 -17.40 10.41
C ASN A 266 -15.76 -18.02 9.24
N VAL A 267 -17.04 -17.64 9.17
CA VAL A 267 -17.91 -17.90 8.04
C VAL A 267 -18.58 -16.59 7.66
N ILE A 268 -18.36 -16.17 6.41
CA ILE A 268 -19.02 -15.01 5.83
C ILE A 268 -20.15 -15.50 4.93
N ARG A 269 -21.33 -14.88 5.09
CA ARG A 269 -22.51 -15.09 4.24
C ARG A 269 -23.03 -13.74 3.80
N GLU A 270 -23.49 -13.66 2.56
CA GLU A 270 -23.98 -12.42 1.96
C GLU A 270 -25.18 -12.71 1.08
N GLN A 271 -26.09 -11.74 1.01
CA GLN A 271 -27.27 -11.77 0.15
C GLN A 271 -27.55 -10.37 -0.42
N ALA A 272 -27.75 -10.29 -1.74
CA ALA A 272 -28.24 -9.07 -2.39
C ALA A 272 -29.72 -8.82 -2.01
N VAL A 273 -30.05 -7.56 -1.71
CA VAL A 273 -31.41 -7.15 -1.30
C VAL A 273 -31.96 -5.98 -2.10
N GLU A 274 -31.07 -5.10 -2.60
CA GLU A 274 -31.35 -3.94 -3.45
C GLU A 274 -32.68 -3.21 -3.16
N MET A 275 -32.68 -2.35 -2.14
CA MET A 275 -33.84 -1.57 -1.71
C MET A 275 -33.47 -0.17 -1.24
N PRO A 276 -34.34 0.85 -1.43
CA PRO A 276 -34.16 2.15 -0.79
C PRO A 276 -34.06 2.00 0.72
N LEU A 277 -33.07 2.65 1.33
CA LEU A 277 -32.91 2.66 2.78
C LEU A 277 -34.02 3.52 3.39
N ALA A 278 -35.00 2.86 4.00
CA ALA A 278 -36.16 3.48 4.63
C ALA A 278 -36.49 2.77 5.96
N THR A 279 -37.12 3.47 6.91
CA THR A 279 -37.39 2.91 8.25
C THR A 279 -38.28 1.67 8.19
N GLU A 280 -39.17 1.62 7.20
CA GLU A 280 -40.16 0.58 6.98
C GLU A 280 -39.52 -0.74 6.51
N VAL A 281 -38.33 -0.70 5.88
CA VAL A 281 -37.65 -1.89 5.37
C VAL A 281 -36.65 -2.50 6.36
N LEU A 282 -36.30 -1.80 7.44
CA LEU A 282 -35.36 -2.28 8.46
C LEU A 282 -35.76 -3.63 9.08
N PRO A 283 -37.04 -3.90 9.40
CA PRO A 283 -37.44 -5.22 9.92
C PRO A 283 -37.21 -6.37 8.93
N LEU A 284 -37.42 -6.11 7.63
CA LEU A 284 -37.15 -7.10 6.58
C LEU A 284 -35.64 -7.37 6.43
N ILE A 285 -34.82 -6.33 6.51
CA ILE A 285 -33.36 -6.45 6.50
C ILE A 285 -32.88 -7.26 7.70
N ALA A 286 -33.44 -7.02 8.90
CA ALA A 286 -33.12 -7.78 10.10
C ALA A 286 -33.46 -9.27 9.94
N GLU A 287 -34.63 -9.62 9.41
CA GLU A 287 -35.02 -11.02 9.15
C GLU A 287 -34.03 -11.74 8.21
N ARG A 288 -33.57 -11.05 7.15
CA ARG A 288 -32.56 -11.60 6.23
C ARG A 288 -31.22 -11.83 6.93
N LEU A 289 -30.78 -10.87 7.74
CA LEU A 289 -29.56 -11.00 8.54
C LEU A 289 -29.64 -12.16 9.54
N ASP A 290 -30.75 -12.30 10.25
CA ASP A 290 -30.96 -13.38 11.23
C ASP A 290 -30.92 -14.77 10.56
N ALA A 291 -31.50 -14.91 9.37
CA ALA A 291 -31.46 -16.15 8.60
C ALA A 291 -30.03 -16.49 8.15
N LEU A 292 -29.28 -15.51 7.64
CA LEU A 292 -27.87 -15.68 7.26
C LEU A 292 -27.00 -16.01 8.48
N GLY A 293 -27.23 -15.33 9.61
CA GLY A 293 -26.50 -15.52 10.85
C GLY A 293 -26.72 -16.91 11.44
N SER A 294 -27.96 -17.40 11.45
CA SER A 294 -28.29 -18.76 11.89
C SER A 294 -27.57 -19.82 11.04
N ALA A 295 -27.55 -19.63 9.71
CA ALA A 295 -26.86 -20.54 8.79
C ALA A 295 -25.33 -20.51 8.98
N ALA A 296 -24.75 -19.32 9.15
CA ALA A 296 -23.32 -19.15 9.37
C ALA A 296 -22.87 -19.75 10.71
N GLN A 297 -23.64 -19.53 11.78
CA GLN A 297 -23.40 -20.09 13.10
C GLN A 297 -23.44 -21.62 13.07
N ALA A 298 -24.50 -22.21 12.50
CA ALA A 298 -24.64 -23.66 12.42
C ALA A 298 -23.50 -24.32 11.63
N GLU A 299 -22.95 -23.63 10.64
CA GLU A 299 -21.78 -24.12 9.89
C GLU A 299 -20.49 -24.08 10.70
N LEU A 300 -20.29 -23.01 11.45
CA LEU A 300 -19.11 -22.82 12.26
C LEU A 300 -19.08 -23.79 13.46
N GLU A 301 -20.24 -24.02 14.10
CA GLU A 301 -20.39 -25.00 15.18
C GLU A 301 -20.07 -26.44 14.74
N ARG A 302 -20.36 -26.82 13.49
CA ARG A 302 -19.96 -28.14 12.94
C ARG A 302 -18.45 -28.27 12.76
N GLN A 303 -17.77 -27.16 12.48
CA GLN A 303 -16.33 -27.12 12.24
C GLN A 303 -15.52 -26.79 13.50
N GLN A 304 -16.20 -26.38 14.57
CA GLN A 304 -15.63 -25.82 15.78
C GLN A 304 -14.54 -26.71 16.40
N VAL A 305 -13.51 -26.03 16.90
CA VAL A 305 -12.35 -26.62 17.60
C VAL A 305 -12.14 -25.94 18.93
N SER A 306 -12.25 -24.62 18.95
CA SER A 306 -12.17 -23.83 20.17
C SER A 306 -13.47 -23.95 20.99
N ALA A 307 -13.37 -23.89 22.31
CA ALA A 307 -14.52 -23.79 23.21
C ALA A 307 -15.14 -22.38 23.26
N ASN A 308 -14.57 -21.41 22.52
CA ASN A 308 -15.06 -20.03 22.51
C ASN A 308 -16.47 -19.92 21.88
N PRO A 309 -17.31 -18.99 22.36
CA PRO A 309 -18.64 -18.78 21.80
C PRO A 309 -18.56 -18.18 20.39
N VAL A 310 -19.54 -18.53 19.55
CA VAL A 310 -19.72 -17.91 18.24
C VAL A 310 -20.23 -16.47 18.43
N GLN A 311 -19.54 -15.51 17.82
CA GLN A 311 -19.99 -14.13 17.71
C GLN A 311 -20.52 -13.90 16.30
N VAL A 312 -21.71 -13.32 16.19
CA VAL A 312 -22.33 -13.02 14.89
C VAL A 312 -22.40 -11.51 14.71
N ARG A 313 -21.85 -11.01 13.60
CA ARG A 313 -21.83 -9.58 13.25
C ARG A 313 -22.69 -9.34 12.02
N HIS A 314 -23.61 -8.38 12.12
CA HIS A 314 -24.53 -8.01 11.05
C HIS A 314 -24.09 -6.71 10.39
N ASN A 315 -24.00 -6.71 9.07
CA ASN A 315 -23.60 -5.53 8.28
C ASN A 315 -24.56 -5.28 7.12
N VAL A 316 -24.70 -4.02 6.74
CA VAL A 316 -25.42 -3.55 5.56
C VAL A 316 -24.47 -2.86 4.59
N HIS A 317 -24.67 -3.08 3.30
CA HIS A 317 -23.88 -2.47 2.23
C HIS A 317 -24.69 -1.32 1.65
N VAL A 318 -24.28 -0.09 1.96
CA VAL A 318 -25.05 1.13 1.66
C VAL A 318 -24.34 1.95 0.61
N ARG A 319 -25.09 2.46 -0.36
CA ARG A 319 -24.59 3.35 -1.43
C ARG A 319 -25.56 4.51 -1.66
N TYR A 320 -25.07 5.59 -2.26
CA TYR A 320 -25.97 6.63 -2.77
C TYR A 320 -26.76 6.11 -3.99
N GLU A 321 -27.99 6.57 -4.14
CA GLU A 321 -28.81 6.27 -5.31
C GLU A 321 -28.13 6.73 -6.60
N GLY A 322 -28.07 5.84 -7.59
CA GLY A 322 -27.36 6.07 -8.85
C GLY A 322 -25.83 5.90 -8.79
N THR A 323 -25.26 5.50 -7.65
CA THR A 323 -23.88 4.98 -7.57
C THR A 323 -23.85 3.46 -7.60
N ASP A 324 -22.67 2.89 -7.78
CA ASP A 324 -22.33 1.46 -7.75
C ASP A 324 -21.36 1.11 -6.60
N SER A 325 -21.05 2.07 -5.73
CA SER A 325 -19.98 1.97 -4.73
C SER A 325 -20.57 1.89 -3.34
N ALA A 326 -20.91 0.67 -2.91
CA ALA A 326 -21.39 0.43 -1.56
C ALA A 326 -20.24 0.45 -0.53
N LEU A 327 -20.56 0.99 0.65
CA LEU A 327 -19.74 0.94 1.84
C LEU A 327 -20.41 0.04 2.86
N ILE A 328 -19.61 -0.83 3.48
CA ILE A 328 -20.08 -1.77 4.49
C ILE A 328 -20.11 -1.04 5.83
N VAL A 329 -21.28 -1.01 6.47
CA VAL A 329 -21.47 -0.42 7.79
C VAL A 329 -22.21 -1.39 8.73
N PRO A 330 -21.99 -1.31 10.06
CA PRO A 330 -22.73 -2.11 11.01
C PRO A 330 -24.24 -1.89 10.89
N PHE A 331 -25.02 -2.96 10.99
CA PHE A 331 -26.48 -2.84 11.04
C PHE A 331 -26.92 -2.23 12.37
N GLY A 332 -27.90 -1.34 12.33
CA GLY A 332 -28.43 -0.62 13.48
C GLY A 332 -29.74 0.08 13.11
N ASP A 333 -30.13 1.10 13.89
CA ASP A 333 -31.22 1.98 13.48
C ASP A 333 -30.83 2.86 12.28
N MET A 334 -31.83 3.53 11.70
CA MET A 334 -31.64 4.39 10.52
C MET A 334 -30.54 5.44 10.72
N ALA A 335 -30.53 6.10 11.89
CA ALA A 335 -29.59 7.18 12.18
C ALA A 335 -28.16 6.65 12.32
N ALA A 336 -27.98 5.49 12.95
CA ALA A 336 -26.69 4.82 13.09
C ALA A 336 -26.12 4.40 11.73
N ILE A 337 -26.95 3.79 10.87
CA ILE A 337 -26.54 3.38 9.51
C ILE A 337 -26.13 4.60 8.70
N GLN A 338 -26.95 5.66 8.68
CA GLN A 338 -26.66 6.87 7.92
C GLN A 338 -25.39 7.56 8.42
N SER A 339 -25.23 7.72 9.74
CA SER A 339 -24.06 8.37 10.32
C SER A 339 -22.77 7.60 10.04
N ALA A 340 -22.80 6.27 10.16
CA ALA A 340 -21.66 5.42 9.83
C ALA A 340 -21.30 5.49 8.34
N PHE A 341 -22.32 5.48 7.45
CA PHE A 341 -22.13 5.62 6.02
C PHE A 341 -21.52 6.97 5.65
N GLU A 342 -22.07 8.07 6.15
CA GLU A 342 -21.56 9.41 5.85
C GLU A 342 -20.13 9.62 6.37
N ALA A 343 -19.81 9.08 7.56
CA ALA A 343 -18.45 9.12 8.09
C ALA A 343 -17.47 8.36 7.19
N ALA A 344 -17.82 7.12 6.81
CA ALA A 344 -17.01 6.30 5.92
C ALA A 344 -16.88 6.93 4.52
N TYR A 345 -17.96 7.53 4.01
CA TYR A 345 -17.99 8.17 2.69
C TYR A 345 -17.12 9.43 2.65
N ARG A 346 -17.20 10.30 3.67
CA ARG A 346 -16.30 11.46 3.79
C ARG A 346 -14.85 11.05 3.92
N GLN A 347 -14.57 10.00 4.69
CA GLN A 347 -13.20 9.52 4.83
C GLN A 347 -12.62 9.06 3.48
N ARG A 348 -13.41 8.31 2.69
CA ARG A 348 -12.96 7.74 1.43
C ARG A 348 -12.95 8.75 0.27
N PHE A 349 -13.97 9.61 0.18
CA PHE A 349 -14.21 10.45 -0.98
C PHE A 349 -14.08 11.96 -0.69
N ALA A 350 -13.95 12.37 0.57
CA ALA A 350 -13.79 13.76 1.03
C ALA A 350 -15.01 14.70 0.84
N PHE A 351 -16.16 14.21 0.37
CA PHE A 351 -17.40 14.98 0.25
C PHE A 351 -18.63 14.13 0.61
N LEU A 352 -19.83 14.69 0.55
CA LEU A 352 -21.11 13.97 0.62
C LEU A 352 -22.01 14.38 -0.55
N MET A 353 -22.87 13.49 -1.02
CA MET A 353 -23.89 13.83 -2.01
C MET A 353 -25.17 14.34 -1.34
N VAL A 354 -25.23 15.64 -1.07
CA VAL A 354 -26.40 16.25 -0.44
C VAL A 354 -27.65 16.05 -1.31
N GLY A 355 -28.75 15.61 -0.71
CA GLY A 355 -30.04 15.43 -1.39
C GLY A 355 -30.23 14.10 -2.15
N LYS A 356 -29.22 13.23 -2.21
CA LYS A 356 -29.34 11.89 -2.80
C LYS A 356 -29.86 10.87 -1.78
N GLY A 357 -30.78 10.00 -2.19
CA GLY A 357 -31.25 8.88 -1.40
C GLY A 357 -30.16 7.83 -1.15
N LEU A 358 -30.36 6.97 -0.15
CA LEU A 358 -29.50 5.84 0.15
C LEU A 358 -30.17 4.53 -0.26
N VAL A 359 -29.38 3.56 -0.73
CA VAL A 359 -29.82 2.23 -1.14
C VAL A 359 -29.02 1.18 -0.38
N VAL A 360 -29.70 0.18 0.17
CA VAL A 360 -29.08 -1.05 0.68
C VAL A 360 -28.96 -2.02 -0.48
N GLU A 361 -27.74 -2.23 -0.95
CA GLU A 361 -27.46 -3.15 -2.06
C GLU A 361 -27.48 -4.60 -1.60
N ALA A 362 -26.81 -4.87 -0.48
CA ALA A 362 -26.63 -6.20 0.08
C ALA A 362 -26.61 -6.18 1.60
N VAL A 363 -26.80 -7.35 2.20
CA VAL A 363 -26.61 -7.62 3.63
C VAL A 363 -25.58 -8.71 3.78
N SER A 364 -24.72 -8.60 4.80
CA SER A 364 -23.74 -9.64 5.11
C SER A 364 -23.65 -9.93 6.58
N VAL A 365 -23.33 -11.18 6.88
CA VAL A 365 -23.09 -11.68 8.23
C VAL A 365 -21.71 -12.32 8.31
N GLU A 366 -20.98 -11.97 9.36
CA GLU A 366 -19.71 -12.59 9.73
C GLU A 366 -19.92 -13.33 11.07
N ALA A 367 -19.94 -14.66 11.03
CA ALA A 367 -19.86 -15.49 12.24
C ALA A 367 -18.38 -15.79 12.53
N VAL A 368 -17.94 -15.57 13.77
CA VAL A 368 -16.54 -15.70 14.19
C VAL A 368 -16.46 -16.52 15.48
N ILE A 369 -15.56 -17.50 15.52
CA ILE A 369 -15.07 -18.13 16.74
C ILE A 369 -13.63 -17.67 16.92
N ALA A 370 -13.37 -17.00 18.05
CA ALA A 370 -12.03 -16.57 18.38
C ALA A 370 -11.08 -17.78 18.44
N GLY A 371 -9.92 -17.65 17.80
CA GLY A 371 -8.87 -18.67 17.90
C GLY A 371 -8.36 -18.83 19.34
N ASP A 372 -7.80 -19.99 19.66
CA ASP A 372 -7.15 -20.24 20.96
C ASP A 372 -5.73 -19.66 20.97
N ALA A 373 -5.62 -18.34 20.74
CA ALA A 373 -4.35 -17.65 20.70
C ALA A 373 -3.66 -17.74 22.07
N PRO A 374 -2.42 -18.29 22.15
CA PRO A 374 -1.69 -18.31 23.40
C PRO A 374 -1.38 -16.89 23.85
N ALA A 375 -1.56 -16.61 25.15
CA ALA A 375 -1.11 -15.35 25.72
C ALA A 375 0.42 -15.30 25.72
N GLU A 376 0.99 -14.22 25.17
CA GLU A 376 2.43 -14.00 25.22
C GLU A 376 2.86 -13.67 26.66
N PRO A 377 3.88 -14.36 27.20
CA PRO A 377 4.30 -14.14 28.58
C PRO A 377 4.97 -12.77 28.72
N ARG A 378 4.57 -12.00 29.74
CA ARG A 378 5.28 -10.77 30.12
C ARG A 378 6.52 -11.12 30.92
N LEU A 379 7.68 -10.72 30.42
CA LEU A 379 8.98 -10.89 31.03
C LEU A 379 9.31 -9.70 31.94
N PRO A 380 10.07 -9.92 33.03
CA PRO A 380 10.49 -8.82 33.90
C PRO A 380 11.43 -7.86 33.16
N LEU A 381 11.16 -6.56 33.28
CA LEU A 381 12.05 -5.53 32.75
C LEU A 381 13.34 -5.48 33.58
N HIS A 382 14.47 -5.47 32.88
CA HIS A 382 15.77 -5.29 33.48
C HIS A 382 16.06 -3.80 33.73
N PRO A 383 16.85 -3.47 34.77
CA PRO A 383 17.34 -2.10 34.96
C PRO A 383 18.12 -1.61 33.73
N HIS A 384 18.06 -0.30 33.49
CA HIS A 384 18.80 0.31 32.39
C HIS A 384 20.29 -0.07 32.44
N ARG A 385 20.77 -0.68 31.36
CA ARG A 385 22.17 -1.05 31.16
C ARG A 385 22.66 -0.56 29.81
N LYS A 386 23.98 -0.59 29.61
CA LYS A 386 24.55 -0.45 28.27
C LYS A 386 24.07 -1.63 27.44
N HIS A 387 23.56 -1.38 26.24
CA HIS A 387 23.10 -2.45 25.35
C HIS A 387 24.22 -3.47 25.12
N PRO A 388 23.87 -4.75 24.96
CA PRO A 388 24.84 -5.77 24.57
C PRO A 388 25.51 -5.36 23.25
N LEU A 389 26.83 -5.57 23.18
CA LEU A 389 27.64 -5.30 22.00
C LEU A 389 28.48 -6.54 21.73
N ARG A 390 28.21 -7.21 20.61
CA ARG A 390 29.00 -8.38 20.20
C ARG A 390 30.23 -7.95 19.41
N GLU A 391 30.04 -6.99 18.51
CA GLU A 391 31.07 -6.50 17.61
C GLU A 391 30.74 -5.07 17.18
N THR A 392 31.75 -4.30 16.81
CA THR A 392 31.56 -3.04 16.07
C THR A 392 31.88 -3.29 14.61
N VAL A 393 30.91 -3.05 13.73
CA VAL A 393 31.02 -3.31 12.30
C VAL A 393 30.82 -2.02 11.50
N LYS A 394 31.39 -1.97 10.29
CA LYS A 394 31.17 -0.85 9.38
C LYS A 394 29.81 -0.98 8.70
N MET A 395 29.02 0.10 8.75
CA MET A 395 27.74 0.22 8.06
C MET A 395 27.68 1.55 7.32
N TYR A 396 27.40 1.52 6.02
CA TYR A 396 27.20 2.72 5.20
C TYR A 396 25.72 3.11 5.21
N SER A 397 25.41 4.33 5.61
CA SER A 397 24.04 4.86 5.62
C SER A 397 24.03 6.38 5.71
N GLY A 398 23.13 7.03 4.96
CA GLY A 398 23.09 8.48 4.89
C GLY A 398 24.35 9.05 4.24
N SER A 399 24.89 8.32 3.25
CA SER A 399 26.10 8.66 2.49
C SER A 399 27.40 8.75 3.31
N GLU A 400 27.43 8.14 4.50
CA GLU A 400 28.59 8.08 5.38
C GLU A 400 28.80 6.69 5.96
N TRP A 401 30.06 6.34 6.24
CA TRP A 401 30.43 5.12 6.97
C TRP A 401 30.33 5.34 8.48
N HIS A 402 29.57 4.48 9.14
CA HIS A 402 29.38 4.46 10.59
C HIS A 402 30.05 3.23 11.22
N ASP A 403 30.52 3.40 12.45
CA ASP A 403 30.85 2.29 13.34
C ASP A 403 29.56 1.87 14.08
N ALA A 404 28.88 0.87 13.53
CA ALA A 404 27.60 0.40 14.02
C ALA A 404 27.77 -0.69 15.10
N ALA A 405 26.90 -0.65 16.12
CA ALA A 405 26.82 -1.71 17.10
C ALA A 405 26.16 -2.95 16.49
N LEU A 406 26.86 -4.09 16.48
CA LEU A 406 26.28 -5.37 16.15
C LEU A 406 25.83 -6.08 17.43
N VAL A 407 24.54 -6.36 17.49
CA VAL A 407 23.88 -7.06 18.59
C VAL A 407 23.29 -8.35 18.05
N VAL A 408 23.48 -9.47 18.76
CA VAL A 408 22.73 -10.69 18.48
C VAL A 408 21.53 -10.77 19.42
N ARG A 409 20.42 -11.28 18.91
CA ARG A 409 19.14 -11.33 19.61
C ARG A 409 19.24 -11.96 21.00
N GLU A 410 20.03 -13.02 21.13
CA GLU A 410 20.20 -13.80 22.35
C GLU A 410 20.85 -13.02 23.50
N ASP A 411 21.52 -11.91 23.22
CA ASP A 411 22.18 -11.09 24.24
C ASP A 411 21.24 -10.01 24.83
N LEU A 412 20.12 -9.72 24.17
CA LEU A 412 19.14 -8.71 24.59
C LEU A 412 18.27 -9.20 25.74
N HIS A 413 17.90 -8.27 26.61
CA HIS A 413 16.96 -8.49 27.71
C HIS A 413 15.85 -7.44 27.68
N PRO A 414 14.62 -7.79 28.10
CA PRO A 414 13.51 -6.83 28.19
C PRO A 414 13.91 -5.55 28.93
N GLY A 415 13.64 -4.40 28.31
CA GLY A 415 14.05 -3.08 28.79
C GLY A 415 15.32 -2.52 28.13
N ASP A 416 16.11 -3.33 27.42
CA ASP A 416 17.29 -2.85 26.70
C ASP A 416 16.91 -1.84 25.61
N VAL A 417 17.77 -0.82 25.45
CA VAL A 417 17.67 0.22 24.42
C VAL A 417 18.93 0.24 23.58
N VAL A 418 18.78 0.03 22.27
CA VAL A 418 19.85 0.04 21.28
C VAL A 418 19.72 1.31 20.42
N PRO A 419 20.58 2.33 20.63
CA PRO A 419 20.61 3.50 19.75
C PRO A 419 21.22 3.14 18.39
N GLY A 420 20.64 3.68 17.31
CA GLY A 420 21.22 3.60 15.98
C GLY A 420 22.43 4.55 15.83
N PRO A 421 23.41 4.25 14.96
CA PRO A 421 23.47 3.13 14.02
C PRO A 421 23.76 1.77 14.69
N ALA A 422 22.88 0.79 14.45
CA ALA A 422 23.05 -0.56 14.98
C ALA A 422 22.40 -1.62 14.08
N ILE A 423 22.83 -2.87 14.25
CA ILE A 423 22.30 -4.04 13.56
C ILE A 423 21.96 -5.08 14.63
N ILE A 424 20.71 -5.51 14.65
CA ILE A 424 20.23 -6.60 15.50
C ILE A 424 20.09 -7.85 14.61
N ALA A 425 21.03 -8.77 14.75
CA ALA A 425 21.03 -10.03 14.04
C ALA A 425 20.18 -11.07 14.79
N GLU A 426 19.25 -11.68 14.09
CA GLU A 426 18.34 -12.71 14.59
C GLU A 426 18.46 -13.96 13.71
N LYS A 427 17.96 -15.10 14.19
CA LYS A 427 18.08 -16.36 13.44
C LYS A 427 17.40 -16.33 12.08
N ASN A 428 16.29 -15.59 11.97
CA ASN A 428 15.40 -15.59 10.81
C ASN A 428 15.26 -14.21 10.14
N THR A 429 15.92 -13.18 10.67
CA THR A 429 15.86 -11.81 10.14
C THR A 429 17.03 -10.97 10.63
N THR A 430 17.25 -9.83 10.00
CA THR A 430 18.20 -8.80 10.44
C THR A 430 17.47 -7.48 10.53
N THR A 431 17.46 -6.87 11.72
CA THR A 431 16.82 -5.57 11.95
C THR A 431 17.88 -4.48 11.99
N VAL A 432 17.79 -3.52 11.07
CA VAL A 432 18.70 -2.36 10.98
C VAL A 432 18.09 -1.18 11.73
N VAL A 433 18.82 -0.66 12.71
CA VAL A 433 18.48 0.56 13.44
C VAL A 433 19.29 1.71 12.84
N GLU A 434 18.67 2.44 11.92
CA GLU A 434 19.32 3.55 11.19
C GLU A 434 19.77 4.69 12.12
N PRO A 435 20.76 5.52 11.71
CA PRO A 435 21.11 6.74 12.43
C PRO A 435 19.88 7.61 12.76
N GLY A 436 19.76 8.01 14.03
CA GLY A 436 18.61 8.79 14.53
C GLY A 436 17.38 7.96 14.90
N TRP A 437 17.44 6.64 14.77
CA TRP A 437 16.46 5.71 15.35
C TRP A 437 17.00 5.08 16.63
N SER A 438 16.11 4.51 17.45
CA SER A 438 16.49 3.70 18.59
C SER A 438 15.53 2.53 18.75
N ALA A 439 16.04 1.32 18.93
CA ALA A 439 15.26 0.13 19.23
C ALA A 439 15.15 -0.09 20.73
N ARG A 440 14.00 -0.58 21.19
CA ARG A 440 13.74 -0.99 22.58
C ARG A 440 13.15 -2.38 22.59
N LEU A 441 13.67 -3.25 23.45
CA LEU A 441 13.05 -4.55 23.71
C LEU A 441 11.98 -4.40 24.80
N THR A 442 10.73 -4.77 24.50
CA THR A 442 9.60 -4.66 25.44
C THR A 442 9.56 -5.83 26.44
N ASP A 443 8.65 -5.76 27.40
CA ASP A 443 8.34 -6.87 28.31
C ASP A 443 7.66 -8.06 27.61
N LEU A 444 7.19 -7.91 26.37
CA LEU A 444 6.66 -8.98 25.54
C LEU A 444 7.69 -9.54 24.54
N ASP A 445 8.97 -9.20 24.72
CA ASP A 445 10.05 -9.59 23.81
C ASP A 445 9.86 -9.00 22.39
N HIS A 446 9.12 -7.90 22.23
CA HIS A 446 8.98 -7.21 20.94
C HIS A 446 10.05 -6.12 20.77
N LEU A 447 10.49 -5.87 19.54
CA LEU A 447 11.30 -4.68 19.24
C LEU A 447 10.39 -3.54 18.79
N VAL A 448 10.49 -2.40 19.47
CA VAL A 448 9.88 -1.14 19.07
C VAL A 448 10.99 -0.18 18.69
N LEU A 449 11.00 0.29 17.44
CA LEU A 449 11.97 1.28 16.97
C LEU A 449 11.26 2.63 16.89
N ASP A 450 11.79 3.61 17.60
CA ASP A 450 11.29 4.99 17.61
C ASP A 450 12.29 5.91 16.90
N ARG A 451 11.78 6.86 16.11
CA ARG A 451 12.57 7.95 15.53
C ARG A 451 12.89 8.98 16.62
N VAL A 452 14.13 9.03 17.09
CA VAL A 452 14.54 9.88 18.23
C VAL A 452 15.12 11.24 17.84
N THR A 453 15.67 11.36 16.63
CA THR A 453 16.10 12.67 16.08
C THR A 453 15.01 13.23 15.15
N ALA A 454 14.88 14.55 15.01
CA ALA A 454 14.01 15.06 13.95
C ALA A 454 14.57 14.70 12.56
N ARG A 455 13.69 14.39 11.60
CA ARG A 455 14.10 14.16 10.21
C ARG A 455 14.60 15.48 9.63
N LYS A 456 15.80 15.50 9.07
CA LYS A 456 16.26 16.65 8.29
C LYS A 456 15.50 16.64 6.97
N VAL A 457 14.68 17.66 6.73
CA VAL A 457 14.12 17.90 5.40
C VAL A 457 15.27 18.45 4.55
N GLN A 458 15.95 17.57 3.81
CA GLN A 458 16.92 17.99 2.82
C GLN A 458 16.18 18.40 1.56
N TYR A 459 16.15 19.71 1.28
CA TYR A 459 15.81 20.20 -0.04
C TYR A 459 16.98 19.87 -0.97
N ALA A 460 16.70 19.23 -2.11
CA ALA A 460 17.73 18.99 -3.13
C ALA A 460 18.32 20.35 -3.55
N ALA A 461 19.57 20.60 -3.22
CA ALA A 461 20.25 21.85 -3.51
C ALA A 461 20.94 21.74 -4.89
N GLY A 462 20.19 22.01 -5.96
CA GLY A 462 20.76 22.18 -7.30
C GLY A 462 19.97 21.51 -8.43
N THR A 463 20.38 21.80 -9.66
CA THR A 463 19.83 21.24 -10.91
C THR A 463 20.70 20.12 -11.51
N THR A 464 21.72 19.67 -10.78
CA THR A 464 22.60 18.58 -11.21
C THR A 464 21.82 17.26 -11.26
N VAL A 465 21.80 16.62 -12.43
CA VAL A 465 21.07 15.36 -12.64
C VAL A 465 21.82 14.23 -11.93
N ASP A 466 21.36 13.88 -10.72
CA ASP A 466 21.75 12.65 -10.02
C ASP A 466 20.88 11.49 -10.53
N PRO A 467 21.44 10.42 -11.13
CA PRO A 467 20.68 9.27 -11.61
C PRO A 467 19.78 8.58 -10.55
N VAL A 468 20.16 8.62 -9.27
CA VAL A 468 19.32 8.11 -8.17
C VAL A 468 18.14 9.05 -7.94
N LEU A 469 18.40 10.36 -7.79
CA LEU A 469 17.33 11.34 -7.59
C LEU A 469 16.39 11.39 -8.78
N LEU A 470 16.90 11.23 -10.00
CA LEU A 470 16.08 11.18 -11.22
C LEU A 470 15.04 10.08 -11.13
N GLU A 471 15.44 8.88 -10.72
CA GLU A 471 14.52 7.75 -10.56
C GLU A 471 13.56 7.97 -9.36
N VAL A 472 14.05 8.51 -8.24
CA VAL A 472 13.21 8.85 -7.08
C VAL A 472 12.13 9.87 -7.45
N PHE A 473 12.50 10.99 -8.08
CA PHE A 473 11.55 12.03 -8.50
C PHE A 473 10.60 11.53 -9.58
N ASN A 474 11.08 10.75 -10.56
CA ASN A 474 10.23 10.12 -11.57
C ASN A 474 9.13 9.29 -10.90
N ASN A 475 9.49 8.43 -9.94
CA ASN A 475 8.51 7.63 -9.20
C ASN A 475 7.54 8.48 -8.37
N LEU A 476 8.01 9.54 -7.71
CA LEU A 476 7.16 10.41 -6.91
C LEU A 476 6.15 11.20 -7.76
N PHE A 477 6.58 11.80 -8.87
CA PHE A 477 5.69 12.58 -9.73
C PHE A 477 4.68 11.70 -10.47
N MET A 478 5.10 10.53 -10.95
CA MET A 478 4.18 9.54 -11.55
C MET A 478 3.12 9.09 -10.56
N ASN A 479 3.52 8.85 -9.30
CA ASN A 479 2.58 8.46 -8.26
C ASN A 479 1.49 9.52 -8.02
N ILE A 480 1.83 10.81 -8.04
CA ILE A 480 0.83 11.89 -7.91
C ILE A 480 -0.24 11.76 -9.00
N ALA A 481 0.17 11.62 -10.27
CA ALA A 481 -0.75 11.49 -11.39
C ALA A 481 -1.62 10.23 -11.29
N GLU A 482 -1.04 9.10 -10.87
CA GLU A 482 -1.77 7.85 -10.66
C GLU A 482 -2.80 7.94 -9.52
N GLN A 483 -2.43 8.57 -8.39
CA GLN A 483 -3.34 8.77 -7.25
C GLN A 483 -4.50 9.69 -7.63
N MET A 484 -4.24 10.76 -8.39
CA MET A 484 -5.31 11.60 -8.95
C MET A 484 -6.27 10.78 -9.81
N GLY A 485 -5.74 9.93 -10.69
CA GLY A 485 -6.54 9.09 -11.56
C GLY A 485 -7.42 8.08 -10.81
N LEU A 486 -6.85 7.42 -9.79
CA LEU A 486 -7.60 6.52 -8.91
C LEU A 486 -8.73 7.27 -8.17
N GLN A 487 -8.46 8.48 -7.66
CA GLN A 487 -9.49 9.27 -6.98
C GLN A 487 -10.61 9.70 -7.93
N LEU A 488 -10.25 10.13 -9.15
CA LEU A 488 -11.23 10.50 -10.18
C LEU A 488 -12.10 9.30 -10.56
N GLN A 489 -11.50 8.14 -10.82
CA GLN A 489 -12.23 6.91 -11.12
C GLN A 489 -13.18 6.51 -9.98
N ASN A 490 -12.70 6.55 -8.74
CA ASN A 490 -13.45 6.13 -7.55
C ASN A 490 -14.66 7.04 -7.26
N THR A 491 -14.57 8.32 -7.61
CA THR A 491 -15.64 9.32 -7.38
C THR A 491 -16.59 9.50 -8.56
N ALA A 492 -16.26 8.94 -9.74
CA ALA A 492 -17.03 9.14 -10.94
C ALA A 492 -18.37 8.38 -10.95
N TYR A 493 -19.42 9.04 -11.46
CA TYR A 493 -20.70 8.44 -11.84
C TYR A 493 -20.73 8.04 -13.32
N SER A 494 -19.87 8.68 -14.13
CA SER A 494 -19.80 8.46 -15.56
C SER A 494 -19.21 7.09 -15.85
N VAL A 495 -19.96 6.25 -16.58
CA VAL A 495 -19.48 4.96 -17.09
C VAL A 495 -18.22 5.13 -17.95
N ASN A 496 -18.10 6.25 -18.67
CA ASN A 496 -16.90 6.52 -19.48
C ASN A 496 -15.66 6.68 -18.61
N ILE A 497 -15.77 7.40 -17.50
CA ILE A 497 -14.63 7.61 -16.59
C ILE A 497 -14.37 6.35 -15.76
N LYS A 498 -15.42 5.78 -15.16
CA LYS A 498 -15.27 4.71 -14.16
C LYS A 498 -14.92 3.34 -14.76
N GLU A 499 -15.61 2.96 -15.83
CA GLU A 499 -15.55 1.62 -16.43
C GLU A 499 -14.70 1.62 -17.71
N ARG A 500 -14.88 2.62 -18.59
CA ARG A 500 -14.07 2.71 -19.82
C ARG A 500 -12.69 3.34 -19.59
N LEU A 501 -12.45 3.92 -18.41
CA LEU A 501 -11.22 4.60 -18.03
C LEU A 501 -10.83 5.73 -19.00
N ASP A 502 -11.86 6.41 -19.53
CA ASP A 502 -11.73 7.48 -20.49
C ASP A 502 -11.52 8.83 -19.77
N PHE A 503 -10.37 8.93 -19.12
CA PHE A 503 -9.91 10.11 -18.40
C PHE A 503 -8.38 10.12 -18.37
N SER A 504 -7.76 11.28 -18.15
CA SER A 504 -6.32 11.38 -17.92
C SER A 504 -6.01 12.38 -16.82
N CYS A 505 -5.05 12.05 -15.97
CA CYS A 505 -4.51 12.92 -14.94
C CYS A 505 -3.02 13.17 -15.17
N ALA A 506 -2.59 14.41 -14.99
CA ALA A 506 -1.20 14.82 -15.23
C ALA A 506 -0.76 15.97 -14.33
N LEU A 507 0.56 16.02 -14.10
CA LEU A 507 1.27 17.04 -13.35
C LEU A 507 2.14 17.87 -14.30
N PHE A 508 2.12 19.19 -14.12
CA PHE A 508 2.82 20.16 -14.96
C PHE A 508 3.68 21.11 -14.13
N ASP A 509 4.78 21.59 -14.73
CA ASP A 509 5.64 22.61 -14.14
C ASP A 509 4.98 24.01 -14.13
N ALA A 510 5.66 24.99 -13.54
CA ALA A 510 5.16 26.37 -13.45
C ALA A 510 4.91 27.03 -14.83
N ALA A 511 5.52 26.52 -15.91
CA ALA A 511 5.33 26.99 -17.28
C ALA A 511 4.30 26.16 -18.07
N GLY A 512 3.66 25.16 -17.43
CA GLY A 512 2.68 24.29 -18.04
C GLY A 512 3.27 23.17 -18.91
N ASN A 513 4.55 22.82 -18.76
CA ASN A 513 5.13 21.65 -19.42
C ASN A 513 4.87 20.38 -18.62
N LEU A 514 4.60 19.28 -19.32
CA LEU A 514 4.28 18.00 -18.71
C LEU A 514 5.49 17.45 -17.93
N ILE A 515 5.28 17.13 -16.65
CA ILE A 515 6.27 16.46 -15.79
C ILE A 515 5.98 14.96 -15.73
N ALA A 516 4.73 14.61 -15.43
CA ALA A 516 4.31 13.22 -15.23
C ALA A 516 2.84 13.06 -15.60
N ASN A 517 2.48 11.86 -16.06
CA ASN A 517 1.12 11.50 -16.40
C ASN A 517 0.85 10.07 -16.00
N ALA A 518 -0.37 9.78 -15.55
CA ALA A 518 -0.76 8.39 -15.37
C ALA A 518 -0.95 7.71 -16.74
N PRO A 519 -0.82 6.37 -16.81
CA PRO A 519 -0.88 5.58 -18.06
C PRO A 519 -2.34 5.48 -18.56
N HIS A 520 -2.86 6.60 -19.03
CA HIS A 520 -4.22 6.74 -19.55
C HIS A 520 -4.20 7.07 -21.05
N MET A 521 -5.33 7.58 -21.57
CA MET A 521 -5.54 7.85 -22.99
C MET A 521 -4.47 8.81 -23.57
N PRO A 522 -3.62 8.36 -24.51
CA PRO A 522 -2.52 9.17 -25.06
C PRO A 522 -2.99 10.47 -25.75
N VAL A 523 -4.18 10.44 -26.34
CA VAL A 523 -4.79 11.58 -27.04
C VAL A 523 -5.02 12.77 -26.10
N HIS A 524 -5.38 12.53 -24.84
CA HIS A 524 -5.56 13.58 -23.83
C HIS A 524 -4.23 14.30 -23.54
N LEU A 525 -3.13 13.54 -23.44
CA LEU A 525 -1.85 14.05 -22.95
C LEU A 525 -1.18 14.99 -23.94
N GLY A 526 -1.37 14.76 -25.24
CA GLY A 526 -0.79 15.59 -26.30
C GLY A 526 -1.28 17.03 -26.27
N SER A 527 -2.53 17.27 -25.88
CA SER A 527 -3.14 18.61 -25.92
C SER A 527 -3.32 19.27 -24.55
N MET A 528 -3.32 18.49 -23.46
CA MET A 528 -3.55 19.01 -22.10
C MET A 528 -2.54 20.09 -21.68
N GLY A 529 -1.29 20.02 -22.15
CA GLY A 529 -0.29 21.06 -21.87
C GLY A 529 -0.70 22.45 -22.38
N GLU A 530 -1.40 22.52 -23.52
CA GLU A 530 -1.88 23.80 -24.06
C GLU A 530 -3.07 24.36 -23.25
N SER A 531 -3.92 23.47 -22.72
CA SER A 531 -4.99 23.85 -21.78
C SER A 531 -4.43 24.51 -20.52
N ILE A 532 -3.38 23.90 -19.95
CA ILE A 532 -2.68 24.44 -18.78
C ILE A 532 -2.09 25.81 -19.11
N LYS A 533 -1.34 25.92 -20.21
CA LYS A 533 -0.73 27.19 -20.65
C LYS A 533 -1.76 28.29 -20.91
N THR A 534 -2.94 27.94 -21.41
CA THR A 534 -4.05 28.89 -21.60
C THR A 534 -4.57 29.41 -20.26
N VAL A 535 -4.85 28.53 -19.29
CA VAL A 535 -5.26 28.95 -17.94
C VAL A 535 -4.21 29.84 -17.29
N ILE A 536 -2.93 29.50 -17.41
CA ILE A 536 -1.82 30.32 -16.89
C ILE A 536 -1.87 31.72 -17.51
N ARG A 537 -1.90 31.80 -18.84
CA ARG A 537 -1.86 33.05 -19.60
C ARG A 537 -3.04 33.97 -19.28
N GLU A 538 -4.24 33.43 -19.19
CA GLU A 538 -5.46 34.22 -19.00
C GLU A 538 -5.71 34.63 -17.53
N ASN A 539 -5.15 33.88 -16.59
CA ASN A 539 -5.32 34.11 -15.15
C ASN A 539 -4.06 34.60 -14.45
N THR A 540 -3.03 35.04 -15.19
CA THR A 540 -1.78 35.55 -14.62
C THR A 540 -2.07 36.68 -13.61
N GLY A 541 -1.55 36.54 -12.39
CA GLY A 541 -1.73 37.49 -11.30
C GLY A 541 -3.12 37.49 -10.63
N LYS A 542 -4.04 36.60 -11.03
CA LYS A 542 -5.41 36.52 -10.50
C LYS A 542 -5.72 35.20 -9.80
N MET A 543 -4.84 34.21 -9.91
CA MET A 543 -5.01 32.91 -9.27
C MET A 543 -4.75 33.00 -7.77
N HIS A 544 -5.55 32.25 -7.01
CA HIS A 544 -5.37 32.09 -5.56
C HIS A 544 -5.31 30.61 -5.16
N PRO A 545 -4.74 30.29 -3.99
CA PRO A 545 -4.86 28.95 -3.42
C PRO A 545 -6.32 28.52 -3.30
N GLY A 546 -6.65 27.33 -3.80
CA GLY A 546 -8.00 26.77 -3.81
C GLY A 546 -8.85 27.14 -5.02
N ASP A 547 -8.32 27.91 -5.97
CA ASP A 547 -8.99 28.14 -7.26
C ASP A 547 -8.91 26.90 -8.15
N VAL A 548 -9.96 26.65 -8.93
CA VAL A 548 -10.01 25.58 -9.94
C VAL A 548 -10.63 26.14 -11.22
N PHE A 549 -10.03 25.81 -12.36
CA PHE A 549 -10.44 26.27 -13.68
C PHE A 549 -10.90 25.09 -14.55
N MET A 550 -11.80 25.35 -15.50
CA MET A 550 -12.38 24.35 -16.38
C MET A 550 -12.40 24.83 -17.82
N LEU A 551 -12.05 23.95 -18.75
CA LEU A 551 -12.15 24.18 -20.20
C LEU A 551 -12.25 22.89 -21.01
N ASN A 552 -12.86 22.95 -22.19
CA ASN A 552 -12.88 21.89 -23.21
C ASN A 552 -12.59 22.42 -24.63
N ASP A 553 -12.26 23.72 -24.76
CA ASP A 553 -12.08 24.39 -26.04
C ASP A 553 -10.97 23.76 -26.90
N PRO A 554 -11.30 23.16 -28.07
CA PRO A 554 -10.31 22.53 -28.93
C PRO A 554 -9.24 23.48 -29.47
N TYR A 555 -9.53 24.78 -29.57
CA TYR A 555 -8.56 25.77 -30.02
C TYR A 555 -7.49 26.09 -28.96
N HIS A 556 -7.73 25.70 -27.70
CA HIS A 556 -6.86 25.97 -26.55
C HIS A 556 -6.52 24.69 -25.77
N GLY A 557 -6.28 23.60 -26.50
CA GLY A 557 -5.80 22.33 -25.94
C GLY A 557 -6.88 21.33 -25.55
N GLY A 558 -8.17 21.64 -25.77
CA GLY A 558 -9.21 20.61 -25.84
C GLY A 558 -8.93 19.64 -27.00
N THR A 559 -9.31 18.38 -26.83
CA THR A 559 -9.25 17.36 -27.89
C THR A 559 -10.53 17.42 -28.73
N HIS A 560 -11.66 17.54 -28.04
CA HIS A 560 -13.00 17.81 -28.55
C HIS A 560 -13.90 18.22 -27.37
N LEU A 561 -15.10 18.73 -27.62
CA LEU A 561 -15.96 19.27 -26.56
C LEU A 561 -16.33 18.29 -25.43
N PRO A 562 -16.55 16.98 -25.69
CA PRO A 562 -16.77 15.98 -24.63
C PRO A 562 -15.65 15.87 -23.59
N ASP A 563 -14.43 16.25 -23.95
CA ASP A 563 -13.26 16.14 -23.08
C ASP A 563 -13.09 17.40 -22.23
N VAL A 564 -13.66 17.37 -21.04
CA VAL A 564 -13.59 18.49 -20.09
C VAL A 564 -12.32 18.38 -19.25
N THR A 565 -11.49 19.43 -19.27
CA THR A 565 -10.25 19.54 -18.51
C THR A 565 -10.46 20.47 -17.32
N VAL A 566 -10.20 19.94 -16.12
CA VAL A 566 -10.20 20.67 -14.85
C VAL A 566 -8.75 20.86 -14.40
N ILE A 567 -8.40 22.11 -14.08
CA ILE A 567 -7.03 22.54 -13.82
C ILE A 567 -6.97 23.20 -12.45
N THR A 568 -6.09 22.68 -11.58
CA THR A 568 -5.89 23.21 -10.22
C THR A 568 -4.45 23.73 -10.08
N PRO A 569 -4.24 25.03 -9.82
CA PRO A 569 -2.93 25.57 -9.45
C PRO A 569 -2.50 25.11 -8.05
N VAL A 570 -1.24 24.69 -7.92
CA VAL A 570 -0.68 24.16 -6.67
C VAL A 570 0.41 25.09 -6.15
N TYR A 571 0.30 25.48 -4.88
CA TYR A 571 1.21 26.40 -4.21
C TYR A 571 2.05 25.65 -3.19
N VAL A 572 3.38 25.76 -3.29
CA VAL A 572 4.31 25.15 -2.33
C VAL A 572 4.90 26.22 -1.41
N ALA A 573 5.12 25.89 -0.14
CA ALA A 573 5.84 26.72 0.85
C ALA A 573 5.33 28.17 1.00
N GLN A 574 4.00 28.37 1.07
CA GLN A 574 3.35 29.70 1.21
C GLN A 574 3.74 30.71 0.11
N GLY A 575 4.19 30.23 -1.06
CA GLY A 575 4.50 31.09 -2.21
C GLY A 575 3.27 31.86 -2.71
N SER A 576 3.51 33.03 -3.30
CA SER A 576 2.47 33.87 -3.92
C SER A 576 2.11 33.45 -5.33
N GLU A 577 2.86 32.53 -5.94
CA GLU A 577 2.66 32.04 -7.29
C GLU A 577 2.53 30.50 -7.31
N PRO A 578 1.74 29.93 -8.23
CA PRO A 578 1.67 28.49 -8.40
C PRO A 578 3.04 27.91 -8.79
N THR A 579 3.47 26.87 -8.09
CA THR A 579 4.71 26.15 -8.38
C THR A 579 4.49 25.01 -9.39
N PHE A 580 3.30 24.42 -9.34
CA PHE A 580 2.87 23.33 -10.22
C PHE A 580 1.42 23.52 -10.62
N TYR A 581 0.99 22.80 -11.66
CA TYR A 581 -0.41 22.67 -12.02
C TYR A 581 -0.76 21.19 -12.15
N VAL A 582 -1.96 20.83 -11.71
CA VAL A 582 -2.50 19.48 -11.92
C VAL A 582 -3.71 19.56 -12.85
N GLY A 583 -3.73 18.68 -13.84
CA GLY A 583 -4.82 18.57 -14.83
C GLY A 583 -5.55 17.25 -14.67
N SER A 584 -6.88 17.31 -14.67
CA SER A 584 -7.76 16.14 -14.74
C SER A 584 -8.71 16.32 -15.91
N ARG A 585 -8.63 15.44 -16.90
CA ARG A 585 -9.53 15.44 -18.05
C ARG A 585 -10.41 14.21 -18.02
N GLY A 586 -11.72 14.38 -18.17
CA GLY A 586 -12.67 13.28 -18.24
C GLY A 586 -13.56 13.42 -19.47
N HIS A 587 -13.91 12.27 -20.06
CA HIS A 587 -14.79 12.22 -21.21
C HIS A 587 -16.27 12.13 -20.80
N HIS A 588 -17.07 13.09 -21.26
CA HIS A 588 -18.50 13.16 -21.01
C HIS A 588 -19.29 12.64 -22.21
N ALA A 589 -20.23 11.72 -21.98
CA ALA A 589 -21.03 11.15 -23.07
C ALA A 589 -21.92 12.17 -23.79
N ASP A 590 -22.31 13.24 -23.10
CA ASP A 590 -23.15 14.31 -23.63
C ASP A 590 -22.67 15.66 -23.09
N ILE A 591 -22.57 16.64 -23.98
CA ILE A 591 -22.17 18.02 -23.68
C ILE A 591 -23.15 19.03 -24.32
N GLY A 592 -24.38 18.59 -24.63
CA GLY A 592 -25.45 19.44 -25.15
C GLY A 592 -25.39 19.69 -26.65
N GLY A 593 -24.84 18.73 -27.42
CA GLY A 593 -24.81 18.80 -28.88
C GLY A 593 -26.18 18.60 -29.54
N THR A 594 -26.26 18.83 -30.85
CA THR A 594 -27.50 18.67 -31.65
C THR A 594 -28.05 17.24 -31.64
N THR A 595 -27.19 16.25 -31.40
CA THR A 595 -27.59 14.85 -31.18
C THR A 595 -26.95 14.29 -29.92
N PRO A 596 -27.68 13.50 -29.10
CA PRO A 596 -27.10 12.83 -27.94
C PRO A 596 -25.95 11.89 -28.31
N GLY A 597 -24.98 11.72 -27.40
CA GLY A 597 -23.95 10.68 -27.50
C GLY A 597 -22.57 11.13 -27.99
N SER A 598 -22.34 12.44 -28.08
CA SER A 598 -21.06 13.07 -28.46
C SER A 598 -20.65 12.87 -29.93
N MET A 599 -20.18 13.95 -30.55
CA MET A 599 -19.71 14.05 -31.94
C MET A 599 -20.77 13.75 -33.02
N PRO A 600 -21.76 14.65 -33.24
CA PRO A 600 -22.72 14.50 -34.32
C PRO A 600 -22.01 14.42 -35.69
N PRO A 601 -22.26 13.39 -36.51
CA PRO A 601 -21.51 13.15 -37.75
C PRO A 601 -21.81 14.19 -38.85
N PHE A 602 -22.80 15.04 -38.64
CA PHE A 602 -23.25 16.07 -39.59
C PHE A 602 -22.94 17.50 -39.10
N SER A 603 -22.18 17.65 -38.00
CA SER A 603 -21.75 18.96 -37.54
C SER A 603 -20.89 19.66 -38.59
N THR A 604 -21.27 20.87 -38.94
CA THR A 604 -20.53 21.82 -39.79
C THR A 604 -19.94 22.97 -38.97
N ARG A 605 -20.41 23.15 -37.73
CA ARG A 605 -19.93 24.15 -36.78
C ARG A 605 -19.72 23.54 -35.39
N ILE A 606 -18.80 24.11 -34.62
CA ILE A 606 -18.43 23.60 -33.30
C ILE A 606 -19.57 23.69 -32.27
N ASP A 607 -20.43 24.71 -32.36
CA ASP A 607 -21.59 24.88 -31.49
C ASP A 607 -22.68 23.80 -31.73
N GLU A 608 -22.62 23.09 -32.86
CA GLU A 608 -23.50 21.94 -33.13
C GLU A 608 -23.03 20.67 -32.40
N GLU A 609 -21.75 20.62 -31.99
CA GLU A 609 -21.15 19.51 -31.23
C GLU A 609 -21.43 19.63 -29.72
N GLY A 610 -21.73 20.83 -29.23
CA GLY A 610 -22.19 21.10 -27.87
C GLY A 610 -21.56 22.34 -27.23
N VAL A 611 -21.51 22.37 -25.90
CA VAL A 611 -21.05 23.54 -25.13
C VAL A 611 -19.52 23.67 -25.19
N GLN A 612 -19.06 24.82 -25.67
CA GLN A 612 -17.65 25.22 -25.65
C GLN A 612 -17.34 26.04 -24.39
N ILE A 613 -16.33 25.59 -23.64
CA ILE A 613 -15.87 26.13 -22.36
C ILE A 613 -14.41 26.54 -22.53
N ASN A 614 -14.12 27.84 -22.50
CA ASN A 614 -12.78 28.34 -22.81
C ASN A 614 -11.87 28.40 -21.58
N ASN A 615 -12.33 29.04 -20.50
CA ASN A 615 -11.59 29.20 -19.24
C ASN A 615 -12.56 29.70 -18.16
N VAL A 616 -13.30 28.79 -17.56
CA VAL A 616 -14.27 29.10 -16.51
C VAL A 616 -13.64 28.84 -15.16
N LYS A 617 -13.71 29.81 -14.24
CA LYS A 617 -13.40 29.55 -12.82
C LYS A 617 -14.53 28.71 -12.23
N LEU A 618 -14.25 27.44 -11.95
CA LEU A 618 -15.18 26.45 -11.43
C LEU A 618 -15.27 26.50 -9.89
N VAL A 619 -14.13 26.76 -9.24
CA VAL A 619 -14.02 26.91 -7.79
C VAL A 619 -13.28 28.20 -7.49
N ASP A 620 -13.82 29.01 -6.58
CA ASP A 620 -13.17 30.21 -6.07
C ASP A 620 -12.74 29.98 -4.62
N ARG A 621 -11.43 29.86 -4.38
CA ARG A 621 -10.85 29.67 -3.04
C ARG A 621 -11.54 28.56 -2.21
N GLY A 622 -11.80 27.42 -2.85
CA GLY A 622 -12.45 26.26 -2.23
C GLY A 622 -13.98 26.25 -2.25
N ILE A 623 -14.64 27.28 -2.81
CA ILE A 623 -16.10 27.34 -2.95
C ILE A 623 -16.50 26.98 -4.39
N PHE A 624 -17.25 25.89 -4.57
CA PHE A 624 -17.77 25.48 -5.87
C PHE A 624 -18.86 26.46 -6.36
N LEU A 625 -18.70 26.96 -7.58
CA LEU A 625 -19.57 27.97 -8.16
C LEU A 625 -20.72 27.32 -8.95
N GLU A 626 -21.67 26.69 -8.26
CA GLU A 626 -22.80 25.98 -8.89
C GLU A 626 -23.86 26.94 -9.48
N ASP A 627 -24.13 28.05 -8.80
CA ASP A 627 -25.20 29.01 -9.15
C ASP A 627 -24.73 30.22 -9.98
N LYS A 628 -23.46 30.23 -10.41
CA LYS A 628 -22.84 31.33 -11.18
C LYS A 628 -22.32 30.83 -12.50
#